data_AF-A0A1L9V3A0-F1
#
_entry.id   AF-A0A1L9V3A0-F1
#
_cell.length_a   1.000
_cell.length_b   1.000
_cell.length_c   1.000
_cell.angle_alpha   90.00
_cell.angle_beta   90.00
_cell.angle_gamma   90.00
#
_symmetry.space_group_name_H-M   'P 1'
#
loop_
_entity.id
_entity.type
_entity.pdbx_description
1 polymer ?
#
loop_
_entity_poly.entity_id
_entity_poly.type
_entity_poly.pdbx_seq_one_letter_code
_entity_poly.pdbx_strand_id
1 'polypeptide(L)'
;MSNVTKNNAAAHIGPDASGVSHFFYTTTSGKLCAFIKKDNEDYYDQQPVIVEAKGNVSTQTKKGSPIEAVGYKFDGEDQIRVYYITSDSKLKELCWSPTRGYFAGALSRKQYSVADDTGLAASASGGLLEVYCKLDKYDDSYARIWLRDQRSEIWNDTTLIRSDF
;
A
#
# COMPACT_ATOMS: atom_id res chain seq x y z
N MET A 1 32.95 4.46 -10.11
CA MET A 1 31.83 5.21 -9.52
C MET A 1 30.67 4.23 -9.42
N SER A 2 30.30 3.80 -8.21
CA SER A 2 29.18 2.88 -8.02
C SER A 2 27.87 3.64 -8.28
N ASN A 3 27.10 3.15 -9.24
CA ASN A 3 25.72 3.61 -9.45
C ASN A 3 24.89 3.17 -8.24
N VAL A 4 24.80 4.01 -7.23
CA VAL A 4 23.77 3.88 -6.20
C VAL A 4 22.45 4.20 -6.89
N THR A 5 21.76 3.16 -7.37
CA THR A 5 20.41 3.28 -7.91
C THR A 5 19.52 3.85 -6.83
N LYS A 6 19.07 5.09 -7.00
CA LYS A 6 18.21 5.78 -6.05
C LYS A 6 16.91 5.00 -5.84
N ASN A 7 16.69 4.68 -4.56
CA ASN A 7 15.43 4.50 -3.83
C ASN A 7 14.48 3.41 -4.32
N ASN A 8 14.61 2.22 -3.71
CA ASN A 8 13.45 1.36 -3.52
C ASN A 8 12.51 2.07 -2.53
N ALA A 9 11.24 2.26 -2.91
CA ALA A 9 10.24 2.74 -1.97
C ALA A 9 9.99 1.64 -0.93
N ALA A 10 9.81 2.05 0.33
CA ALA A 10 9.58 1.15 1.45
C ALA A 10 8.42 1.67 2.30
N ALA A 11 7.61 0.75 2.84
CA ALA A 11 6.58 1.05 3.84
C ALA A 11 6.75 0.11 5.03
N HIS A 12 6.40 0.57 6.23
CA HIS A 12 6.59 -0.18 7.46
C HIS A 12 5.32 -0.16 8.30
N ILE A 13 4.90 -1.35 8.72
CA ILE A 13 3.91 -1.54 9.76
C ILE A 13 4.66 -2.11 10.96
N GLY A 14 4.60 -1.38 12.08
CA GLY A 14 5.18 -1.79 13.34
C GLY A 14 4.60 -3.11 13.86
N PRO A 15 5.15 -3.64 14.97
CA PRO A 15 4.74 -4.95 15.46
C PRO A 15 3.25 -4.98 15.79
N ASP A 16 2.57 -6.00 15.29
CA ASP A 16 1.20 -6.31 15.70
C ASP A 16 1.15 -6.91 17.12
N ALA A 17 -0.04 -7.30 17.59
CA ALA A 17 -0.21 -7.89 18.92
C ALA A 17 0.55 -9.22 19.10
N SER A 18 1.00 -9.84 18.01
CA SER A 18 1.84 -11.05 18.02
C SER A 18 3.34 -10.75 17.90
N GLY A 19 3.73 -9.47 17.91
CA GLY A 19 5.12 -9.04 17.79
C GLY A 19 5.66 -9.15 16.36
N VAL A 20 4.79 -9.10 15.35
CA VAL A 20 5.19 -9.24 13.94
C VAL A 20 5.16 -7.89 13.24
N SER A 21 6.32 -7.44 12.76
CA SER A 21 6.48 -6.25 11.93
C SER A 21 6.55 -6.61 10.45
N HIS A 22 5.99 -5.75 9.61
CA HIS A 22 5.98 -5.94 8.15
C HIS A 22 6.67 -4.77 7.46
N PHE A 23 7.66 -5.08 6.61
CA PHE A 23 8.38 -4.12 5.80
C PHE A 23 8.13 -4.41 4.33
N PHE A 24 7.39 -3.55 3.65
CA PHE A 24 7.15 -3.66 2.22
C PHE A 24 8.20 -2.90 1.45
N TYR A 25 8.61 -3.42 0.30
CA TYR A 25 9.55 -2.75 -0.58
C TYR A 25 9.37 -3.18 -2.03
N THR A 26 9.88 -2.37 -2.95
CA THR A 26 9.96 -2.72 -4.37
C THR A 26 11.36 -3.15 -4.75
N THR A 27 11.51 -4.22 -5.53
CA THR A 27 12.81 -4.61 -6.11
C THR A 27 13.24 -3.65 -7.23
N THR A 28 14.48 -3.78 -7.69
CA THR A 28 15.00 -3.03 -8.86
C THR A 28 14.26 -3.35 -10.16
N SER A 29 13.64 -4.54 -10.24
CA SER A 29 12.75 -4.94 -11.32
C SER A 29 11.31 -4.46 -11.13
N GLY A 30 10.99 -3.79 -10.01
CA GLY A 30 9.67 -3.26 -9.68
C GLY A 30 8.72 -4.27 -9.05
N LYS A 31 9.17 -5.45 -8.63
CA LYS A 31 8.31 -6.41 -7.92
C LYS A 31 8.07 -5.94 -6.49
N LEU A 32 6.82 -6.01 -6.03
CA LEU A 32 6.48 -5.79 -4.62
C LEU A 32 6.88 -7.01 -3.78
N CYS A 33 7.61 -6.77 -2.69
CA CYS A 33 8.08 -7.78 -1.75
C CYS A 33 7.83 -7.34 -0.31
N ALA A 34 7.92 -8.27 0.63
CA ALA A 34 7.84 -8.00 2.05
C ALA A 34 8.96 -8.69 2.81
N PHE A 35 9.45 -8.05 3.86
CA PHE A 35 10.27 -8.65 4.90
C PHE A 35 9.45 -8.68 6.18
N ILE A 36 9.37 -9.85 6.81
CA ILE A 36 8.54 -10.08 8.00
C ILE A 36 9.48 -10.37 9.15
N LYS A 37 9.42 -9.52 10.19
CA LYS A 37 10.20 -9.67 11.41
C LYS A 37 9.28 -10.10 12.53
N LYS A 38 9.64 -11.15 13.26
CA LYS A 38 8.99 -11.52 14.52
C LYS A 38 9.93 -11.22 15.68
N ASP A 39 9.42 -10.58 16.73
CA ASP A 39 10.25 -10.08 17.84
C ASP A 39 10.93 -11.19 18.68
N ASN A 40 10.45 -12.43 18.60
CA ASN A 40 10.95 -13.58 19.36
C ASN A 40 11.71 -14.63 18.51
N GLU A 41 11.98 -14.36 17.24
CA GLU A 41 12.80 -15.25 16.40
C GLU A 41 14.20 -14.67 16.24
N ASP A 42 15.23 -15.54 16.30
CA ASP A 42 16.61 -15.14 16.09
C ASP A 42 16.76 -14.39 14.76
N TYR A 43 17.49 -13.28 14.80
CA TYR A 43 17.63 -12.33 13.69
C TYR A 43 18.05 -12.98 12.36
N TYR A 44 18.73 -14.13 12.42
CA TYR A 44 19.30 -14.83 11.27
C TYR A 44 18.30 -15.72 10.49
N ASP A 45 17.12 -16.02 11.05
CA ASP A 45 16.11 -16.87 10.40
C ASP A 45 15.05 -16.08 9.60
N GLN A 46 15.18 -14.74 9.55
CA GLN A 46 14.21 -13.89 8.86
C GLN A 46 14.50 -13.86 7.35
N GLN A 47 13.66 -14.55 6.58
CA GLN A 47 13.78 -14.60 5.12
C GLN A 47 12.82 -13.59 4.46
N PRO A 48 13.26 -12.85 3.43
CA PRO A 48 12.35 -12.03 2.63
C PRO A 48 11.29 -12.92 1.97
N VAL A 49 10.03 -12.51 2.09
CA VAL A 49 8.90 -13.22 1.50
C VAL A 49 8.48 -12.49 0.24
N ILE A 50 8.47 -13.20 -0.88
CA ILE A 50 7.83 -12.69 -2.09
C ILE A 50 6.34 -12.63 -1.82
N VAL A 51 5.76 -11.44 -1.97
CA VAL A 51 4.32 -11.25 -1.76
C VAL A 51 3.59 -11.80 -2.98
N GLU A 52 3.14 -13.05 -2.87
CA GLU A 52 2.30 -13.69 -3.88
C GLU A 52 0.82 -13.41 -3.57
N ALA A 53 0.24 -12.49 -4.33
CA ALA A 53 -1.18 -12.17 -4.21
C ALA A 53 -2.02 -13.28 -4.84
N LYS A 54 -3.03 -13.78 -4.13
CA LYS A 54 -4.07 -14.63 -4.72
C LYS A 54 -4.96 -13.78 -5.64
N GLY A 55 -5.19 -14.27 -6.85
CA GLY A 55 -6.02 -13.62 -7.89
C GLY A 55 -5.21 -12.85 -8.93
N ASN A 56 -5.91 -12.22 -9.90
CA ASN A 56 -5.29 -11.43 -10.98
C ASN A 56 -4.85 -10.05 -10.49
N VAL A 57 -3.86 -10.01 -9.60
CA VAL A 57 -3.24 -8.76 -9.10
C VAL A 57 -1.84 -8.65 -9.65
N SER A 58 -1.59 -7.58 -10.40
CA SER A 58 -0.21 -7.22 -10.75
C SER A 58 0.50 -6.71 -9.49
N THR A 59 1.50 -7.45 -9.02
CA THR A 59 2.47 -6.99 -8.01
C THR A 59 3.66 -6.26 -8.64
N GLN A 60 3.53 -5.88 -9.92
CA GLN A 60 4.52 -5.10 -10.66
C GLN A 60 4.24 -3.61 -10.49
N THR A 61 5.11 -2.96 -9.72
CA THR A 61 5.07 -1.53 -9.43
C THR A 61 5.78 -0.73 -10.53
N LYS A 62 5.38 0.54 -10.69
CA LYS A 62 6.16 1.54 -11.42
C LYS A 62 7.46 1.75 -10.67
N LYS A 63 8.59 1.57 -11.36
CA LYS A 63 9.92 1.64 -10.73
C LYS A 63 10.12 3.00 -10.06
N GLY A 64 10.53 2.98 -8.79
CA GLY A 64 10.76 4.19 -7.99
C GLY A 64 9.48 4.93 -7.57
N SER A 65 8.29 4.38 -7.84
CA SER A 65 7.04 4.94 -7.31
C SER A 65 6.92 4.72 -5.81
N PRO A 66 6.22 5.61 -5.09
CA PRO A 66 5.94 5.43 -3.68
C PRO A 66 5.11 4.16 -3.42
N ILE A 67 5.30 3.60 -2.23
CA ILE A 67 4.43 2.59 -1.64
C ILE A 67 4.06 3.06 -0.23
N GLU A 68 2.87 2.69 0.23
CA GLU A 68 2.42 3.02 1.58
C GLU A 68 1.65 1.84 2.17
N ALA A 69 1.72 1.65 3.48
CA ALA A 69 1.07 0.53 4.13
C ALA A 69 0.42 0.92 5.46
N VAL A 70 -0.75 0.33 5.74
CA VAL A 70 -1.45 0.52 7.00
C VAL A 70 -1.87 -0.83 7.58
N GLY A 71 -1.70 -0.97 8.90
CA GLY A 71 -2.20 -2.09 9.69
C GLY A 71 -3.35 -1.64 10.59
N TYR A 72 -4.38 -2.47 10.75
CA TYR A 72 -5.52 -2.20 11.64
C TYR A 72 -6.28 -3.48 11.99
N LYS A 73 -7.23 -3.39 12.92
CA LYS A 73 -8.16 -4.48 13.26
C LYS A 73 -9.51 -4.30 12.56
N PHE A 74 -10.04 -5.38 12.00
CA PHE A 74 -11.40 -5.43 11.45
C PHE A 74 -12.05 -6.76 11.84
N ASP A 75 -13.24 -6.68 12.45
CA ASP A 75 -13.95 -7.83 13.01
C ASP A 75 -13.06 -8.72 13.91
N GLY A 76 -12.15 -8.09 14.66
CA GLY A 76 -11.22 -8.76 15.58
C GLY A 76 -9.94 -9.31 14.94
N GLU A 77 -9.84 -9.35 13.61
CA GLU A 77 -8.68 -9.86 12.90
C GLU A 77 -7.72 -8.74 12.48
N ASP A 78 -6.42 -9.06 12.44
CA ASP A 78 -5.41 -8.17 11.85
C ASP A 78 -5.62 -8.03 10.36
N GLN A 79 -5.49 -6.79 9.88
CA GLN A 79 -5.61 -6.43 8.48
C GLN A 79 -4.38 -5.63 8.08
N ILE A 80 -3.88 -5.90 6.89
CA ILE A 80 -2.87 -5.06 6.24
C ILE A 80 -3.44 -4.59 4.90
N ARG A 81 -3.16 -3.34 4.56
CA ARG A 81 -3.37 -2.78 3.22
C ARG A 81 -2.07 -2.16 2.74
N VAL A 82 -1.69 -2.47 1.52
CA VAL A 82 -0.52 -1.90 0.84
C VAL A 82 -1.02 -1.19 -0.41
N TYR A 83 -0.73 0.09 -0.51
CA TYR A 83 -1.07 0.93 -1.64
C TYR A 83 0.18 1.19 -2.48
N TYR A 84 0.06 1.03 -3.78
CA TYR A 84 1.17 1.14 -4.71
C TYR A 84 0.70 1.55 -6.09
N ILE A 85 1.63 1.99 -6.93
CA ILE A 85 1.37 2.46 -8.29
C ILE A 85 1.94 1.45 -9.29
N THR A 86 1.13 1.02 -10.25
CA THR A 86 1.56 0.14 -11.34
C THR A 86 2.18 0.92 -12.50
N SER A 87 2.85 0.22 -13.42
CA SER A 87 3.58 0.83 -14.55
C SER A 87 2.69 1.65 -15.51
N ASP A 88 1.38 1.41 -15.51
CA ASP A 88 0.35 2.16 -16.23
C ASP A 88 -0.24 3.33 -15.41
N SER A 89 0.49 3.79 -14.39
CA SER A 89 0.12 4.89 -13.49
C SER A 89 -1.25 4.71 -12.83
N LYS A 90 -1.57 3.48 -12.43
CA LYS A 90 -2.79 3.16 -11.68
C LYS A 90 -2.52 2.92 -10.21
N LEU A 91 -3.34 3.50 -9.35
CA LEU A 91 -3.35 3.17 -7.92
C LEU A 91 -3.95 1.78 -7.71
N LYS A 92 -3.24 0.95 -6.95
CA LYS A 92 -3.64 -0.39 -6.55
C LYS A 92 -3.58 -0.55 -5.04
N GLU A 93 -4.38 -1.50 -4.57
CA GLU A 93 -4.47 -1.95 -3.20
C GLU A 93 -4.24 -3.46 -3.17
N LEU A 94 -3.28 -3.88 -2.35
CA LEU A 94 -3.07 -5.25 -1.94
C LEU A 94 -3.48 -5.40 -0.48
N CYS A 95 -4.38 -6.33 -0.21
CA CYS A 95 -4.88 -6.62 1.12
C CYS A 95 -4.22 -7.88 1.68
N TRP A 96 -4.10 -7.96 3.00
CA TRP A 96 -3.82 -9.20 3.71
C TRP A 96 -4.74 -9.35 4.92
N SER A 97 -5.08 -10.60 5.21
CA SER A 97 -5.76 -11.05 6.44
C SER A 97 -5.27 -12.45 6.80
N PRO A 98 -5.33 -12.86 8.07
CA PRO A 98 -4.92 -14.20 8.51
C PRO A 98 -5.61 -15.33 7.74
N THR A 99 -6.90 -15.16 7.45
CA THR A 99 -7.73 -16.20 6.82
C THR A 99 -7.54 -16.31 5.30
N ARG A 100 -7.19 -15.21 4.62
CA ARG A 100 -7.09 -15.18 3.14
C ARG A 100 -5.65 -15.20 2.63
N GLY A 101 -4.69 -14.74 3.43
CA GLY A 101 -3.37 -14.33 2.93
C GLY A 101 -3.46 -13.04 2.13
N TYR A 102 -2.55 -12.82 1.18
CA TYR A 102 -2.55 -11.64 0.30
C TYR A 102 -3.59 -11.77 -0.83
N PHE A 103 -4.36 -10.71 -1.11
CA PHE A 103 -5.38 -10.67 -2.16
C PHE A 103 -5.65 -9.26 -2.70
N ALA A 104 -6.32 -9.17 -3.86
CA ALA A 104 -6.72 -7.91 -4.50
C ALA A 104 -7.67 -7.08 -3.63
N GLY A 105 -7.32 -5.83 -3.36
CA GLY A 105 -8.24 -4.88 -2.76
C GLY A 105 -9.31 -4.35 -3.73
N ALA A 106 -10.42 -3.86 -3.17
CA ALA A 106 -11.50 -3.30 -3.96
C ALA A 106 -11.13 -1.96 -4.62
N LEU A 107 -10.19 -1.21 -4.03
CA LEU A 107 -9.68 0.03 -4.63
C LEU A 107 -9.11 -0.23 -6.02
N SER A 108 -8.42 -1.37 -6.20
CA SER A 108 -7.82 -1.76 -7.47
C SER A 108 -8.80 -1.84 -8.64
N ARG A 109 -10.11 -2.04 -8.35
CA ARG A 109 -11.18 -2.10 -9.35
C ARG A 109 -11.62 -0.71 -9.84
N LYS A 110 -11.31 0.36 -9.11
CA LYS A 110 -11.64 1.75 -9.47
C LYS A 110 -10.75 2.31 -10.57
N GLN A 111 -9.56 1.73 -10.78
CA GLN A 111 -8.63 2.11 -11.85
C GLN A 111 -8.25 3.61 -11.84
N TYR A 112 -8.11 4.20 -10.65
CA TYR A 112 -7.69 5.58 -10.47
C TYR A 112 -6.34 5.83 -11.15
N SER A 113 -6.30 6.75 -12.13
CA SER A 113 -5.05 7.26 -12.69
C SER A 113 -4.45 8.30 -11.77
N VAL A 114 -3.16 8.19 -11.52
CA VAL A 114 -2.40 9.10 -10.65
C VAL A 114 -1.34 9.86 -11.44
N ALA A 115 -1.05 11.07 -10.99
CA ALA A 115 0.00 11.89 -11.58
C ALA A 115 1.37 11.23 -11.42
N ASP A 116 2.25 11.45 -12.39
CA ASP A 116 3.57 10.80 -12.41
C ASP A 116 4.48 11.18 -11.24
N ASP A 117 4.28 12.37 -10.67
CA ASP A 117 5.02 12.94 -9.54
C ASP A 117 4.28 12.79 -8.20
N THR A 118 3.22 11.97 -8.12
CA THR A 118 2.46 11.80 -6.89
C THR A 118 3.29 11.20 -5.75
N GLY A 119 3.01 11.64 -4.52
CA GLY A 119 3.30 10.87 -3.31
C GLY A 119 2.17 9.88 -2.99
N LEU A 120 2.38 9.03 -1.97
CA LEU A 120 1.31 8.28 -1.30
C LEU A 120 1.40 8.52 0.20
N ALA A 121 0.24 8.64 0.84
CA ALA A 121 0.09 8.53 2.28
C ALA A 121 -1.23 7.79 2.57
N ALA A 122 -1.32 7.07 3.68
CA ALA A 122 -2.52 6.33 4.03
C ALA A 122 -2.77 6.32 5.53
N SER A 123 -4.04 6.20 5.91
CA SER A 123 -4.47 6.11 7.30
C SER A 123 -5.53 5.02 7.46
N ALA A 124 -5.61 4.46 8.67
CA ALA A 124 -6.67 3.56 9.08
C ALA A 124 -7.11 3.94 10.51
N SER A 125 -8.35 4.41 10.67
CA SER A 125 -8.86 4.85 11.98
C SER A 125 -10.38 4.73 12.05
N GLY A 126 -10.89 4.13 13.13
CA GLY A 126 -12.34 4.08 13.38
C GLY A 126 -13.17 3.45 12.25
N GLY A 127 -12.61 2.44 11.56
CA GLY A 127 -13.24 1.79 10.40
C GLY A 127 -13.04 2.52 9.06
N LEU A 128 -12.55 3.76 9.08
CA LEU A 128 -12.22 4.54 7.90
C LEU A 128 -10.82 4.20 7.40
N LEU A 129 -10.71 3.87 6.12
CA LEU A 129 -9.45 3.84 5.39
C LEU A 129 -9.35 5.06 4.49
N GLU A 130 -8.17 5.65 4.43
CA GLU A 130 -7.89 6.80 3.58
C GLU A 130 -6.57 6.61 2.86
N VAL A 131 -6.53 7.07 1.61
CA VAL A 131 -5.33 7.18 0.78
C VAL A 131 -5.29 8.57 0.19
N TYR A 132 -4.11 9.18 0.24
CA TYR A 132 -3.86 10.53 -0.26
C TYR A 132 -2.85 10.46 -1.40
N CYS A 133 -3.21 10.99 -2.56
CA CYS A 133 -2.37 11.01 -3.76
C CYS A 133 -2.87 12.09 -4.74
N LYS A 134 -2.05 12.47 -5.72
CA LYS A 134 -2.48 13.31 -6.84
C LYS A 134 -3.17 12.44 -7.89
N LEU A 135 -4.44 12.72 -8.18
CA LEU A 135 -5.17 12.06 -9.26
C LEU A 135 -5.12 12.91 -10.53
N ASP A 136 -4.94 12.30 -11.69
CA ASP A 136 -4.85 13.03 -12.97
C ASP A 136 -6.08 13.91 -13.27
N LYS A 137 -7.25 13.51 -12.74
CA LYS A 137 -8.51 14.25 -12.95
C LYS A 137 -8.62 15.52 -12.11
N TYR A 138 -7.72 15.75 -11.15
CA TYR A 138 -7.71 16.92 -10.28
C TYR A 138 -6.42 17.69 -10.51
N ASP A 139 -6.51 18.75 -11.32
CA ASP A 139 -5.44 19.63 -11.77
C ASP A 139 -4.40 19.94 -10.66
N ASP A 140 -3.33 19.14 -10.63
CA ASP A 140 -2.21 19.16 -9.67
C ASP A 140 -2.59 19.21 -8.17
N SER A 141 -3.80 18.73 -7.83
CA SER A 141 -4.33 18.72 -6.47
C SER A 141 -4.31 17.32 -5.86
N TYR A 142 -4.09 17.24 -4.54
CA TYR A 142 -4.20 15.97 -3.84
C TYR A 142 -5.66 15.57 -3.70
N ALA A 143 -5.95 14.31 -4.00
CA ALA A 143 -7.20 13.66 -3.68
C ALA A 143 -7.11 12.97 -2.32
N ARG A 144 -8.25 12.90 -1.65
CA ARG A 144 -8.52 11.96 -0.58
C ARG A 144 -9.43 10.87 -1.13
N ILE A 145 -8.94 9.63 -1.15
CA ILE A 145 -9.67 8.43 -1.54
C ILE A 145 -9.99 7.66 -0.26
N TRP A 146 -11.25 7.31 -0.02
CA TRP A 146 -11.67 6.79 1.27
C TRP A 146 -12.75 5.70 1.21
N LEU A 147 -12.74 4.84 2.22
CA LEU A 147 -13.69 3.75 2.47
C LEU A 147 -14.13 3.80 3.93
N ARG A 148 -15.41 4.06 4.22
CA ARG A 148 -15.95 4.12 5.59
C ARG A 148 -16.42 2.77 6.12
N ASP A 149 -17.07 1.98 5.26
CA ASP A 149 -17.55 0.65 5.61
C ASP A 149 -16.78 -0.37 4.78
N GLN A 150 -15.90 -1.11 5.45
CA GLN A 150 -15.05 -2.09 4.79
C GLN A 150 -15.83 -3.27 4.23
N ARG A 151 -17.05 -3.55 4.71
CA ARG A 151 -17.93 -4.59 4.16
C ARG A 151 -18.50 -4.18 2.80
N SER A 152 -18.70 -2.88 2.60
CA SER A 152 -19.23 -2.36 1.34
C SER A 152 -18.21 -2.47 0.20
N GLU A 153 -16.91 -2.43 0.53
CA GLU A 153 -15.83 -2.33 -0.47
C GLU A 153 -15.97 -1.10 -1.41
N ILE A 154 -16.80 -0.10 -1.04
CA ILE A 154 -17.08 1.08 -1.86
C ILE A 154 -16.09 2.20 -1.56
N TRP A 155 -15.13 2.35 -2.46
CA TRP A 155 -14.21 3.49 -2.46
C TRP A 155 -14.84 4.73 -3.09
N ASN A 156 -14.66 5.87 -2.42
CA ASN A 156 -15.04 7.20 -2.87
C ASN A 156 -13.79 8.08 -2.96
N ASP A 157 -13.87 9.18 -3.69
CA ASP A 157 -12.77 10.14 -3.75
C ASP A 157 -13.30 11.57 -3.78
N THR A 158 -12.46 12.49 -3.31
CA THR A 158 -12.73 13.92 -3.28
C THR A 158 -11.43 14.69 -3.45
N THR A 159 -11.48 15.89 -4.03
CA THR A 159 -10.30 16.77 -4.10
C THR A 159 -10.08 17.45 -2.76
N LEU A 160 -8.82 17.56 -2.35
CA LEU A 160 -8.40 18.46 -1.28
C LEU A 160 -8.00 19.77 -1.95
N ILE A 161 -8.80 20.82 -1.71
CA ILE A 161 -8.53 22.14 -2.28
C ILE A 161 -7.16 22.60 -1.77
N ARG A 162 -6.28 23.07 -2.67
CA ARG A 162 -5.14 23.91 -2.27
C ARG A 162 -5.73 25.10 -1.52
N SER A 163 -5.57 25.18 -0.21
CA SER A 163 -5.62 26.49 0.43
C SER A 163 -4.41 27.22 -0.11
N ASP A 164 -4.63 28.16 -1.01
CA ASP A 164 -3.60 29.06 -1.50
C ASP A 164 -2.92 29.69 -0.27
N PHE A 165 -1.69 29.24 0.03
CA PHE A 165 -0.81 29.79 1.05
C PHE A 165 0.25 30.64 0.36
#